data_AF-F2NF81-F1
#
_entry.id   AF-F2NF81-F1
#
_cell.length_a   1.000
_cell.length_b   1.000
_cell.length_c   1.000
_cell.angle_alpha   90.00
_cell.angle_beta   90.00
_cell.angle_gamma   90.00
#
_symmetry.space_group_name_H-M   'P 1'
#
loop_
_entity.id
_entity.type
_entity.pdbx_description
1 polymer ?
#
loop_
_entity_poly.entity_id
_entity_poly.type
_entity_poly.pdbx_seq_one_letter_code
_entity_poly.pdbx_strand_id
1 'polypeptide(L)' 'MAKRHTLWALLGILIFLFFNFPLLQIFNRDILWAGIPILLIYLYVVWVLAIVGLYTLGRRSIFRE' A
#
# COMPACT_ATOMS: atom_id res chain seq x y z
N MET A 1 7.20 -22.83 5.76
CA MET A 1 5.92 -22.59 5.06
C MET A 1 5.06 -21.55 5.79
N ALA A 2 4.73 -21.72 7.07
CA ALA A 2 3.85 -20.82 7.84
C ALA A 2 4.20 -19.31 7.77
N LYS A 3 5.47 -18.92 8.02
CA LYS A 3 5.89 -17.51 8.02
C LYS A 3 5.62 -16.77 6.70
N ARG A 4 5.64 -17.46 5.55
CA ARG A 4 5.45 -16.83 4.24
C ARG A 4 4.00 -16.44 4.02
N HIS A 5 3.06 -17.33 4.35
CA HIS A 5 1.62 -17.03 4.30
C HIS A 5 1.26 -15.88 5.24
N THR A 6 1.89 -15.82 6.42
CA THR A 6 1.74 -14.69 7.34
C THR A 6 2.21 -13.38 6.72
N LEU A 7 3.35 -13.35 6.02
CA LEU A 7 3.83 -12.13 5.35
C LEU A 7 2.87 -11.63 4.25
N TRP A 8 2.35 -12.54 3.42
CA TRP A 8 1.35 -12.19 2.41
C TRP A 8 0.06 -11.65 3.04
N ALA A 9 -0.42 -12.30 4.11
CA ALA A 9 -1.60 -11.85 4.85
C ALA A 9 -1.39 -10.48 5.49
N LEU A 10 -0.24 -10.25 6.14
CA LEU A 10 0.10 -8.96 6.74
C LEU A 10 0.19 -7.85 5.69
N LEU A 11 0.81 -8.12 4.54
CA LEU A 11 0.87 -7.15 3.43
C LEU A 11 -0.54 -6.82 2.92
N GLY A 12 -1.40 -7.83 2.75
CA GLY A 12 -2.79 -7.63 2.34
C GLY A 12 -3.59 -6.80 3.35
N ILE A 13 -3.49 -7.11 4.65
CA ILE A 13 -4.12 -6.34 5.72
C ILE A 13 -3.63 -4.90 5.73
N LEU A 14 -2.33 -4.69 5.57
CA LEU A 14 -1.73 -3.35 5.56
C LEU A 14 -2.23 -2.52 4.38
N ILE A 15 -2.26 -3.10 3.17
CA ILE A 15 -2.82 -2.46 1.98
C ILE A 15 -4.30 -2.13 2.20
N PHE A 16 -5.10 -3.09 2.70
CA PHE A 16 -6.52 -2.88 3.00
C PHE A 16 -6.73 -1.73 3.99
N LEU A 17 -5.93 -1.65 5.05
CA LEU A 17 -6.00 -0.56 6.02
C LEU A 17 -5.71 0.79 5.36
N PHE A 18 -4.62 0.90 4.59
CA PHE A 18 -4.26 2.18 3.94
C PHE A 18 -5.29 2.65 2.91
N PHE A 19 -6.02 1.75 2.26
CA PHE A 19 -7.12 2.12 1.36
C PHE A 19 -8.49 2.19 2.05
N ASN A 20 -8.54 2.05 3.38
CA ASN A 20 -9.78 2.12 4.13
C ASN A 20 -10.26 3.58 4.27
N PHE A 21 -11.58 3.79 4.17
CA PHE A 21 -12.18 5.13 4.17
C PHE A 21 -11.76 6.02 5.36
N PRO A 22 -11.80 5.55 6.62
CA PRO A 22 -11.24 6.27 7.77
C PRO A 22 -9.82 6.82 7.58
N LEU A 23 -8.88 6.02 7.05
CA LEU A 23 -7.51 6.50 6.84
C LEU A 23 -7.43 7.48 5.68
N LEU A 24 -8.20 7.26 4.61
CA LEU A 24 -8.31 8.21 3.50
C LEU A 24 -8.84 9.56 3.98
N GLN A 25 -9.81 9.58 4.90
CA GLN A 25 -10.37 10.81 5.45
C GLN A 25 -9.35 11.65 6.23
N ILE A 26 -8.28 11.05 6.78
CA ILE A 26 -7.20 11.80 7.43
C ILE A 26 -6.48 12.72 6.42
N PHE A 27 -6.39 12.31 5.16
CA PHE A 27 -5.76 13.07 4.07
C PHE A 27 -6.78 13.81 3.19
N ASN A 28 -8.08 13.55 3.35
CA ASN A 28 -9.14 14.27 2.64
C ASN A 28 -9.37 15.65 3.25
N ARG A 29 -8.42 16.55 3.06
CA ARG A 29 -8.46 17.94 3.51
C ARG A 29 -8.31 18.85 2.30
N ASP A 30 -8.81 20.08 2.41
CA ASP A 30 -8.67 21.14 1.40
C ASP A 30 -7.25 21.74 1.37
N ILE A 31 -6.24 20.88 1.40
CA ILE A 31 -4.82 21.24 1.33
C ILE A 31 -4.30 20.76 -0.02
N LEU A 32 -3.72 21.70 -0.76
CA LEU A 32 -3.02 21.43 -2.01
C LEU A 32 -1.52 21.44 -1.75
N TRP A 33 -0.79 20.48 -2.33
CA TRP A 33 0.66 20.48 -2.40
C TRP A 33 1.08 20.55 -3.87
N ALA A 34 1.80 21.60 -4.25
CA ALA A 34 2.13 21.93 -5.64
C ALA A 34 0.91 21.95 -6.58
N GLY A 35 -0.26 22.39 -6.08
CA GLY A 35 -1.52 22.42 -6.83
C GLY A 35 -2.29 21.10 -6.87
N ILE A 36 -1.77 20.03 -6.26
CA ILE A 36 -2.38 18.71 -6.23
C ILE A 36 -2.99 18.46 -4.84
N PRO A 37 -4.26 18.01 -4.73
CA PRO A 37 -4.85 17.58 -3.47
C PRO A 37 -3.97 16.57 -2.72
N ILE A 38 -3.74 16.81 -1.43
CA ILE A 38 -2.90 15.93 -0.60
C ILE A 38 -3.44 14.49 -0.56
N LEU A 39 -4.77 14.32 -0.66
CA LEU A 39 -5.41 13.01 -0.79
C LEU A 39 -4.91 12.23 -2.01
N LEU A 40 -4.74 12.88 -3.16
CA LEU A 40 -4.24 12.22 -4.37
C LEU A 40 -2.78 11.79 -4.17
N ILE A 41 -1.95 12.66 -3.60
CA ILE A 41 -0.54 12.34 -3.31
C ILE A 41 -0.46 11.12 -2.40
N TYR A 42 -1.26 11.09 -1.32
CA TYR A 42 -1.36 9.93 -0.44
C TYR A 42 -1.73 8.65 -1.21
N LEU A 43 -2.80 8.72 -2.03
CA LEU A 43 -3.30 7.58 -2.79
C LEU A 43 -2.22 6.99 -3.71
N TYR A 44 -1.52 7.85 -4.46
CA TYR A 44 -0.46 7.42 -5.38
C TYR A 44 0.76 6.87 -4.64
N VAL A 45 1.17 7.46 -3.51
CA VAL A 45 2.29 6.96 -2.71
C VAL A 45 1.98 5.57 -2.15
N VAL A 46 0.82 5.40 -1.51
CA VAL A 46 0.39 4.11 -0.97
C VAL A 46 0.28 3.06 -2.08
N TRP A 47 -0.27 3.44 -3.24
CA TRP A 47 -0.41 2.55 -4.38
C TRP A 47 0.95 2.06 -4.93
N VAL A 48 1.92 2.96 -5.08
CA VAL A 48 3.29 2.58 -5.48
C VAL A 48 3.93 1.66 -4.43
N LEU A 49 3.78 1.97 -3.14
CA LEU A 49 4.29 1.12 -2.06
C LEU A 49 3.65 -0.28 -2.09
N ALA A 50 2.35 -0.38 -2.39
CA ALA A 50 1.66 -1.66 -2.54
C ALA A 50 2.23 -2.48 -3.71
N ILE A 51 2.42 -1.86 -4.88
CA ILE A 51 3.02 -2.51 -6.06
C ILE A 51 4.44 -2.98 -5.75
N VAL A 52 5.27 -2.12 -5.16
CA VAL A 52 6.65 -2.47 -4.80
C VAL A 52 6.69 -3.60 -3.76
N GLY A 53 5.82 -3.55 -2.75
CA GLY A 53 5.68 -4.60 -1.75
C GLY A 53 5.30 -5.95 -2.36
N LEU A 54 4.29 -5.96 -3.24
CA LEU A 54 3.85 -7.16 -3.94
C LEU A 54 4.92 -7.69 -4.89
N TYR A 55 5.56 -6.82 -5.67
CA TYR A 55 6.62 -7.20 -6.60
C TYR A 55 7.82 -7.81 -5.88
N THR A 56 8.29 -7.17 -4.81
CA THR A 56 9.46 -7.67 -4.06
C THR A 56 9.17 -9.00 -3.35
N LEU A 57 7.97 -9.17 -2.81
CA LEU A 57 7.57 -10.42 -2.15
C LEU A 57 7.31 -11.55 -3.15
N GLY A 58 6.69 -11.24 -4.30
CA GLY A 58 6.42 -12.17 -5.40
C GLY A 58 7.67 -12.60 -6.15
N ARG A 59 8.63 -11.69 -6.37
CA ARG A 59 9.92 -12.03 -6.98
C ARG A 59 10.69 -13.06 -6.15
N ARG A 60 10.60 -12.97 -4.82
CA ARG A 60 11.22 -13.93 -3.89
C ARG A 60 10.55 -15.30 -3.89
N SER A 61 9.27 -15.39 -4.26
CA SER A 61 8.59 -16.69 -4.39
C SER A 61 8.90 -17.38 -5.71
N ILE A 62 8.99 -16.63 -6.81
CA ILE A 62 9.20 -17.20 -8.16
C ILE A 62 10.65 -17.70 -8.35
N PHE A 63 11.66 -16.98 -7.85
CA PHE A 63 13.07 -17.35 -8.04
C PHE A 63 13.55 -18.52 -7.17
N ARG A 64 12.66 -19.14 -6.38
CA ARG A 64 12.98 -20.22 -5.44
C ARG A 64 12.35 -21.56 -5.83
N GLU A 65 11.63 -21.61 -6.94
CA GLU A 65 11.25 -22.83 -7.65
C GLU A 65 12.31 -23.13 -8.72
#